data_AF-A0A8T3WQI5-F1
#
_entry.id   AF-A0A8T3WQI5-F1
#
_cell.length_a   1.000
_cell.length_b   1.000
_cell.length_c   1.000
_cell.angle_alpha   90.00
_cell.angle_beta   90.00
_cell.angle_gamma   90.00
#
_symmetry.space_group_name_H-M   'P 1'
#
loop_
_entity.id
_entity.type
_entity.pdbx_description
1 polymer ?
#
loop_
_entity_poly.entity_id
_entity_poly.type
_entity_poly.pdbx_seq_one_letter_code
_entity_poly.pdbx_strand_id
1 'polypeptide(L)'
;MVEPHSIDDLFAPGTSYAEVEEYQGSEILFGILTLPQSPKEHLAAYIKLKGGYNGNNPDTMLAIFDALHDKEEGLSYGLKGVEKLNRNPKALLGLKHPGKLVEYMLITSEDISELSQLLGEFQGAMNHLKNKSHNFSYYDKGYSKLRLSLEELAQQVIVIGTGVANHIGHITFKSYINSLGEGEKAKKSNDEAFNRLCLLRDAYSNLALAAQILGSKQLVLDYMRLHEETGGSYEIKGISYETLNEYAFHKHGMDTASTGNIPKSMKYDMFSSPLNRIIFGLSFDDFFRLEHFKEVDDLAKEPKEETSVKVQPASDADFALFGINNKNNWEEASKKYRSLMKARYIAVFSSSSLHQNTGEVQRFNDAFGRIREFYKQKALQEQKSA
;
A
#
# COMPACT_ATOMS: atom_id res chain seq x y z
N MET A 1 -28.48 -30.53 49.18
CA MET A 1 -27.61 -29.95 48.15
C MET A 1 -28.52 -29.49 47.03
N VAL A 2 -28.50 -28.20 46.70
CA VAL A 2 -29.24 -27.64 45.56
C VAL A 2 -28.25 -27.59 44.41
N GLU A 3 -28.53 -28.27 43.30
CA GLU A 3 -27.71 -28.16 42.09
C GLU A 3 -27.86 -26.74 41.53
N PRO A 4 -26.77 -26.04 41.17
CA PRO A 4 -26.88 -24.73 40.55
C PRO A 4 -27.49 -24.88 39.15
N HIS A 5 -28.54 -24.10 38.87
CA HIS A 5 -29.30 -24.17 37.63
C HIS A 5 -28.84 -23.12 36.60
N SER A 6 -27.94 -22.20 36.99
CA SER A 6 -27.41 -21.11 36.17
C SER A 6 -25.98 -20.69 36.57
N ILE A 7 -25.23 -20.12 35.61
CA ILE A 7 -23.91 -19.49 35.87
C ILE A 7 -24.02 -18.29 36.82
N ASP A 8 -25.19 -17.63 36.87
CA ASP A 8 -25.44 -16.49 37.76
C ASP A 8 -25.47 -16.92 39.23
N ASP A 9 -25.76 -18.19 39.52
CA ASP A 9 -25.80 -18.75 40.87
C ASP A 9 -24.37 -18.86 41.48
N LEU A 10 -23.33 -18.85 40.65
CA LEU A 10 -21.92 -18.89 41.09
C LEU A 10 -21.43 -17.54 41.66
N PHE A 11 -22.17 -16.45 41.44
CA PHE A 11 -21.80 -15.09 41.87
C PHE A 11 -22.74 -14.50 42.93
N ALA A 12 -23.63 -15.30 43.50
CA ALA A 12 -24.51 -14.88 44.57
C ALA A 12 -23.72 -14.54 45.86
N PRO A 13 -24.14 -13.52 46.63
CA PRO A 13 -23.52 -13.21 47.92
C PRO A 13 -23.69 -14.40 48.88
N GLY A 14 -22.59 -15.05 49.24
CA GLY A 14 -22.58 -16.16 50.20
C GLY A 14 -22.10 -17.51 49.65
N THR A 15 -21.84 -17.63 48.35
CA THR A 15 -21.28 -18.85 47.76
C THR A 15 -19.83 -19.03 48.22
N SER A 16 -19.51 -20.14 48.88
CA SER A 16 -18.15 -20.40 49.35
C SER A 16 -17.27 -20.78 48.17
N TYR A 17 -16.13 -20.09 47.99
CA TYR A 17 -15.19 -20.38 46.90
C TYR A 17 -14.63 -21.80 46.92
N ALA A 18 -14.80 -22.54 48.02
CA ALA A 18 -14.42 -23.95 48.15
C ALA A 18 -15.38 -24.90 47.40
N GLU A 19 -16.65 -24.53 47.22
CA GLU A 19 -17.62 -25.35 46.46
C GLU A 19 -17.44 -25.21 44.94
N VAL A 20 -16.73 -24.16 44.50
CA VAL A 20 -16.35 -23.91 43.10
C VAL A 20 -15.05 -24.64 42.71
N GLU A 21 -14.25 -25.06 43.70
CA GLU A 21 -12.93 -25.68 43.53
C GLU A 21 -12.99 -27.12 42.98
N GLU A 22 -14.14 -27.80 43.08
CA GLU A 22 -14.23 -29.22 42.70
C GLU A 22 -14.45 -29.45 41.19
N TYR A 23 -14.71 -28.40 40.38
CA TYR A 23 -15.16 -28.62 38.99
C TYR A 23 -14.51 -27.77 37.86
N GLN A 24 -13.97 -26.55 38.04
CA GLN A 24 -13.94 -25.61 36.89
C GLN A 24 -12.79 -24.58 36.76
N GLY A 25 -11.54 -24.92 37.10
CA GLY A 25 -10.42 -23.96 36.99
C GLY A 25 -10.18 -23.35 35.60
N SER A 26 -10.48 -24.07 34.50
CA SER A 26 -10.40 -23.55 33.12
C SER A 26 -11.70 -22.90 32.64
N GLU A 27 -12.86 -23.38 33.09
CA GLU A 27 -14.17 -22.93 32.62
C GLU A 27 -14.56 -21.57 33.23
N ILE A 28 -14.14 -21.27 34.46
CA ILE A 28 -14.30 -19.93 35.06
C ILE A 28 -13.47 -18.89 34.32
N LEU A 29 -12.25 -19.25 33.90
CA LEU A 29 -11.36 -18.39 33.14
C LEU A 29 -11.94 -18.10 31.75
N PHE A 30 -12.50 -19.13 31.08
CA PHE A 30 -13.26 -18.96 29.84
C PHE A 30 -14.56 -18.17 30.01
N GLY A 31 -15.28 -18.35 31.12
CA GLY A 31 -16.48 -17.57 31.47
C GLY A 31 -16.17 -16.09 31.65
N ILE A 32 -15.10 -15.76 32.37
CA ILE A 32 -14.65 -14.37 32.56
C ILE A 32 -14.17 -13.77 31.23
N LEU A 33 -13.48 -14.55 30.38
CA LEU A 33 -13.02 -14.09 29.05
C LEU A 33 -14.16 -13.92 28.03
N THR A 34 -15.31 -14.55 28.23
CA THR A 34 -16.47 -14.46 27.33
C THR A 34 -17.51 -13.41 27.76
N LEU A 35 -17.45 -12.92 28.99
CA LEU A 35 -18.37 -11.91 29.52
C LEU A 35 -17.97 -10.49 29.09
N PRO A 36 -18.85 -9.71 28.42
CA PRO A 36 -18.54 -8.35 27.98
C PRO A 36 -18.32 -7.34 29.12
N GLN A 37 -18.70 -7.68 30.36
CA GLN A 37 -18.77 -6.77 31.50
C GLN A 37 -17.94 -7.19 32.71
N SER A 38 -17.21 -8.30 32.66
CA SER A 38 -16.33 -8.65 33.79
C SER A 38 -15.21 -7.61 33.89
N PRO A 39 -15.11 -6.86 35.02
CA PRO A 39 -14.09 -5.84 35.16
C PRO A 39 -12.71 -6.48 35.00
N LYS A 40 -11.84 -5.87 34.20
CA LYS A 40 -10.45 -6.34 33.98
C LYS A 40 -9.72 -6.57 35.31
N GLU A 41 -10.08 -5.81 36.34
CA GLU A 41 -9.59 -5.96 37.70
C GLU A 41 -9.92 -7.32 38.31
N HIS A 42 -11.07 -7.94 37.99
CA HIS A 42 -11.46 -9.23 38.52
C HIS A 42 -10.62 -10.37 37.92
N LEU A 43 -10.33 -10.32 36.62
CA LEU A 43 -9.45 -11.30 35.97
C LEU A 43 -8.01 -11.16 36.49
N ALA A 44 -7.51 -9.93 36.64
CA ALA A 44 -6.19 -9.67 37.20
C ALA A 44 -6.09 -10.09 38.67
N ALA A 45 -7.11 -9.79 39.49
CA ALA A 45 -7.19 -10.21 40.89
C ALA A 45 -7.30 -11.73 41.01
N TYR A 46 -8.08 -12.38 40.15
CA TYR A 46 -8.19 -13.85 40.10
C TYR A 46 -6.84 -14.51 39.81
N ILE A 47 -6.12 -14.04 38.78
CA ILE A 47 -4.78 -14.54 38.43
C ILE A 47 -3.78 -14.36 39.59
N LYS A 48 -3.85 -13.24 40.31
CA LYS A 48 -2.99 -12.96 41.49
C LYS A 48 -3.34 -13.83 42.69
N LEU A 49 -4.63 -14.07 42.95
CA LEU A 49 -5.12 -14.74 44.15
C LEU A 49 -5.12 -16.27 44.03
N LYS A 50 -5.51 -16.81 42.87
CA LYS A 50 -5.72 -18.25 42.65
C LYS A 50 -4.58 -18.92 41.87
N GLY A 51 -3.60 -18.15 41.43
CA GLY A 51 -2.55 -18.61 40.53
C GLY A 51 -2.95 -18.41 39.07
N GLY A 52 -1.98 -18.06 38.23
CA GLY A 52 -2.24 -17.79 36.82
C GLY A 52 -2.63 -19.04 36.03
N TYR A 53 -3.08 -18.83 34.79
CA TYR A 53 -3.25 -19.93 33.83
C TYR A 53 -1.93 -20.71 33.69
N ASN A 54 -1.98 -21.99 34.06
CA ASN A 54 -0.84 -22.94 34.00
C ASN A 54 -0.92 -23.90 32.81
N GLY A 55 -1.94 -23.78 31.95
CA GLY A 55 -2.08 -24.61 30.76
C GLY A 55 -1.12 -24.19 29.64
N ASN A 56 -1.07 -25.01 28.58
CA ASN A 56 -0.13 -24.83 27.47
C ASN A 56 -0.78 -24.32 26.17
N ASN A 57 -2.08 -24.01 26.18
CA ASN A 57 -2.79 -23.55 24.98
C ASN A 57 -2.44 -22.08 24.68
N PRO A 58 -1.75 -21.78 23.56
CA PRO A 58 -1.36 -20.42 23.23
C PRO A 58 -2.53 -19.49 22.93
N ASP A 59 -3.64 -19.99 22.38
CA ASP A 59 -4.81 -19.15 22.06
C ASP A 59 -5.46 -18.61 23.34
N THR A 60 -5.49 -19.43 24.41
CA THR A 60 -5.94 -18.99 25.74
C THR A 60 -5.00 -17.93 26.31
N MET A 61 -3.68 -18.09 26.16
CA MET A 61 -2.70 -17.09 26.61
C MET A 61 -2.88 -15.76 25.90
N LEU A 62 -3.10 -15.78 24.58
CA LEU A 62 -3.37 -14.58 23.79
C LEU A 62 -4.71 -13.93 24.17
N ALA A 63 -5.73 -14.72 24.49
CA ALA A 63 -7.01 -14.17 24.99
C ALA A 63 -6.86 -13.48 26.36
N ILE A 64 -6.04 -14.04 27.27
CA ILE A 64 -5.70 -13.40 28.55
C ILE A 64 -4.97 -12.08 28.32
N PHE A 65 -4.02 -12.06 27.39
CA PHE A 65 -3.33 -10.82 26.99
C PHE A 65 -4.31 -9.77 26.48
N ASP A 66 -5.22 -10.12 25.57
CA ASP A 66 -6.18 -9.18 24.97
C ASP A 66 -7.09 -8.56 26.06
N ALA A 67 -7.50 -9.36 27.03
CA ALA A 67 -8.31 -8.93 28.18
C ALA A 67 -7.53 -8.02 29.16
N LEU A 68 -6.23 -8.28 29.35
CA LEU A 68 -5.36 -7.59 30.32
C LEU A 68 -4.26 -6.74 29.66
N HIS A 69 -4.50 -6.19 28.47
CA HIS A 69 -3.48 -5.52 27.65
C HIS A 69 -2.79 -4.32 28.34
N ASP A 70 -3.46 -3.69 29.30
CA ASP A 70 -2.96 -2.57 30.10
C ASP A 70 -2.21 -3.00 31.37
N LYS A 71 -2.12 -4.31 31.65
CA LYS A 71 -1.47 -4.87 32.85
C LYS A 71 -0.23 -5.68 32.49
N GLU A 72 0.75 -5.73 33.40
CA GLU A 72 1.99 -6.49 33.20
C GLU A 72 1.73 -8.00 33.13
N GLU A 73 0.76 -8.49 33.90
CA GLU A 73 0.36 -9.90 33.92
C GLU A 73 -0.13 -10.34 32.55
N GLY A 74 -0.90 -9.50 31.85
CA GLY A 74 -1.36 -9.75 30.49
C GLY A 74 -0.20 -9.87 29.50
N LEU A 75 0.79 -8.97 29.60
CA LEU A 75 1.96 -9.00 28.71
C LEU A 75 2.74 -10.32 28.80
N SER A 76 2.98 -10.83 30.03
CA SER A 76 3.66 -12.13 30.22
C SER A 76 2.97 -13.28 29.48
N TYR A 77 1.63 -13.32 29.52
CA TYR A 77 0.85 -14.32 28.79
C TYR A 77 0.93 -14.12 27.28
N GLY A 78 0.84 -12.87 26.81
CA GLY A 78 0.95 -12.54 25.40
C GLY A 78 2.29 -13.02 24.82
N LEU A 79 3.40 -12.70 25.48
CA LEU A 79 4.75 -13.12 25.05
C LEU A 79 4.88 -14.65 24.98
N LYS A 80 4.45 -15.37 26.02
CA LYS A 80 4.47 -16.84 26.03
C LYS A 80 3.60 -17.44 24.93
N GLY A 81 2.43 -16.87 24.68
CA GLY A 81 1.51 -17.30 23.62
C GLY A 81 2.12 -17.15 22.23
N VAL A 82 2.73 -15.98 21.96
CA VAL A 82 3.42 -15.69 20.69
C VAL A 82 4.57 -16.66 20.45
N GLU A 83 5.44 -16.88 21.44
CA GLU A 83 6.57 -17.82 21.31
C GLU A 83 6.09 -19.25 21.06
N LYS A 84 5.03 -19.70 21.76
CA LYS A 84 4.44 -21.04 21.55
C LYS A 84 3.82 -21.23 20.18
N LEU A 85 3.38 -20.14 19.53
CA LEU A 85 2.88 -20.16 18.16
C LEU A 85 4.00 -19.97 17.12
N ASN A 86 5.26 -20.12 17.53
CA ASN A 86 6.44 -19.84 16.70
C ASN A 86 6.35 -18.45 16.05
N ARG A 87 5.88 -17.46 16.82
CA ARG A 87 5.79 -16.06 16.41
C ARG A 87 4.95 -15.83 15.15
N ASN A 88 3.91 -16.64 14.92
CA ASN A 88 3.03 -16.52 13.76
C ASN A 88 2.29 -15.15 13.73
N PRO A 89 2.54 -14.27 12.74
CA PRO A 89 1.90 -12.95 12.67
C PRO A 89 0.37 -13.00 12.55
N LYS A 90 -0.19 -14.05 11.94
CA LYS A 90 -1.66 -14.19 11.79
C LYS A 90 -2.38 -14.29 13.12
N ALA A 91 -1.73 -14.83 14.15
CA ALA A 91 -2.33 -14.92 15.48
C ALA A 91 -2.55 -13.52 16.09
N LEU A 92 -1.67 -12.56 15.79
CA LEU A 92 -1.78 -11.18 16.28
C LEU A 92 -2.97 -10.43 15.66
N LEU A 93 -3.31 -10.75 14.41
CA LEU A 93 -4.46 -10.15 13.70
C LEU A 93 -5.81 -10.50 14.35
N GLY A 94 -5.86 -11.56 15.16
CA GLY A 94 -7.04 -11.96 15.93
C GLY A 94 -7.24 -11.18 17.23
N LEU A 95 -6.30 -10.31 17.62
CA LEU A 95 -6.32 -9.55 18.87
C LEU A 95 -6.94 -8.17 18.68
N LYS A 96 -7.57 -7.62 19.73
CA LYS A 96 -8.00 -6.23 19.78
C LYS A 96 -6.84 -5.28 20.06
N HIS A 97 -5.82 -5.73 20.79
CA HIS A 97 -4.70 -4.88 21.23
C HIS A 97 -3.32 -5.48 20.90
N PRO A 98 -2.98 -5.75 19.64
CA PRO A 98 -1.73 -6.44 19.28
C PRO A 98 -0.44 -5.61 19.48
N GLY A 99 -0.54 -4.29 19.67
CA GLY A 99 0.59 -3.35 19.56
C GLY A 99 1.83 -3.75 20.37
N LYS A 100 1.68 -4.09 21.66
CA LYS A 100 2.82 -4.50 22.50
C LYS A 100 3.49 -5.80 22.01
N LEU A 101 2.73 -6.71 21.42
CA LEU A 101 3.28 -7.96 20.87
C LEU A 101 3.94 -7.74 19.50
N VAL A 102 3.40 -6.81 18.70
CA VAL A 102 4.04 -6.35 17.47
C VAL A 102 5.39 -5.69 17.78
N GLU A 103 5.44 -4.77 18.74
CA GLU A 103 6.69 -4.14 19.21
C GLU A 103 7.70 -5.17 19.70
N TYR A 104 7.25 -6.16 20.49
CA TYR A 104 8.09 -7.26 20.93
C TYR A 104 8.70 -8.03 19.75
N MET A 105 7.91 -8.39 18.73
CA MET A 105 8.43 -9.06 17.54
C MET A 105 9.45 -8.17 16.83
N LEU A 106 9.17 -6.88 16.62
CA LEU A 106 10.12 -5.96 15.96
C LEU A 106 11.46 -5.84 16.71
N ILE A 107 11.44 -5.82 18.04
CA ILE A 107 12.64 -5.67 18.87
C ILE A 107 13.45 -6.98 18.93
N THR A 108 12.78 -8.13 18.90
CA THR A 108 13.42 -9.44 19.13
C THR A 108 13.65 -10.26 17.87
N SER A 109 13.15 -9.81 16.71
CA SER A 109 13.44 -10.44 15.43
C SER A 109 14.83 -10.02 14.94
N GLU A 110 15.69 -11.01 14.75
CA GLU A 110 16.98 -10.85 14.07
C GLU A 110 16.89 -11.24 12.58
N ASP A 111 15.78 -11.88 12.17
CA ASP A 111 15.56 -12.36 10.81
C ASP A 111 14.66 -11.42 10.00
N ILE A 112 15.20 -10.93 8.88
CA ILE A 112 14.51 -10.12 7.87
C ILE A 112 13.27 -10.85 7.32
N SER A 113 13.32 -12.19 7.20
CA SER A 113 12.18 -13.00 6.74
C SER A 113 11.00 -12.92 7.69
N GLU A 114 11.26 -12.95 9.01
CA GLU A 114 10.23 -12.83 10.04
C GLU A 114 9.56 -11.45 9.99
N LEU A 115 10.37 -10.39 9.88
CA LEU A 115 9.89 -9.01 9.73
C LEU A 115 9.07 -8.81 8.44
N SER A 116 9.50 -9.43 7.34
CA SER A 116 8.77 -9.42 6.07
C SER A 116 7.41 -10.11 6.17
N GLN A 117 7.33 -11.26 6.83
CA GLN A 117 6.07 -11.96 7.08
C GLN A 117 5.13 -11.13 7.96
N LEU A 118 5.65 -10.50 9.02
CA LEU A 118 4.87 -9.61 9.88
C LEU A 118 4.27 -8.45 9.08
N LEU A 119 5.10 -7.75 8.30
CA LEU A 119 4.64 -6.66 7.43
C LEU A 119 3.61 -7.14 6.41
N GLY A 120 3.88 -8.26 5.74
CA GLY A 120 3.01 -8.83 4.70
C GLY A 120 1.63 -9.22 5.21
N GLU A 121 1.53 -9.81 6.41
CA GLU A 121 0.24 -10.20 7.00
C GLU A 121 -0.61 -8.99 7.40
N PHE A 122 -0.01 -7.99 8.06
CA PHE A 122 -0.73 -6.76 8.43
C PHE A 122 -1.12 -5.93 7.20
N GLN A 123 -0.25 -5.86 6.19
CA GLN A 123 -0.58 -5.29 4.89
C GLN A 123 -1.75 -6.04 4.22
N GLY A 124 -1.70 -7.37 4.21
CA GLY A 124 -2.74 -8.23 3.63
C GLY A 124 -4.10 -7.98 4.27
N ALA A 125 -4.15 -7.89 5.60
CA ALA A 125 -5.35 -7.56 6.37
C ALA A 125 -5.85 -6.14 6.06
N MET A 126 -4.96 -5.15 6.05
CA MET A 126 -5.30 -3.75 5.72
C MET A 126 -5.93 -3.64 4.33
N ASN A 127 -5.30 -4.28 3.34
CA ASN A 127 -5.82 -4.34 1.97
C ASN A 127 -7.16 -5.07 1.90
N HIS A 128 -7.37 -6.13 2.68
CA HIS A 128 -8.65 -6.82 2.74
C HIS A 128 -9.78 -5.90 3.23
N LEU A 129 -9.61 -5.18 4.35
CA LEU A 129 -10.62 -4.25 4.86
C LEU A 129 -10.86 -3.06 3.93
N LYS A 130 -9.80 -2.52 3.32
CA LYS A 130 -9.92 -1.47 2.29
C LYS A 130 -10.76 -1.95 1.10
N ASN A 131 -10.62 -3.20 0.68
CA ASN A 131 -11.41 -3.73 -0.43
C ASN A 131 -12.84 -4.10 -0.04
N LYS A 132 -13.07 -4.61 1.18
CA LYS A 132 -14.41 -4.97 1.69
C LYS A 132 -15.34 -3.75 1.78
N SER A 133 -14.80 -2.57 2.05
CA SER A 133 -15.56 -1.31 2.03
C SER A 133 -15.94 -0.84 0.63
N HIS A 134 -15.24 -1.30 -0.41
CA HIS A 134 -15.42 -0.83 -1.79
C HIS A 134 -16.02 -1.88 -2.75
N ASN A 135 -15.95 -3.17 -2.41
CA ASN A 135 -16.44 -4.26 -3.25
C ASN A 135 -16.97 -5.44 -2.40
N PHE A 136 -17.99 -6.12 -2.92
CA PHE A 136 -18.45 -7.41 -2.41
C PHE A 136 -17.39 -8.48 -2.75
N SER A 137 -16.48 -8.77 -1.81
CA SER A 137 -15.45 -9.81 -2.00
C SER A 137 -15.93 -11.15 -1.45
N TYR A 138 -15.98 -12.17 -2.31
CA TYR A 138 -16.26 -13.57 -1.94
C TYR A 138 -15.07 -14.29 -1.30
N TYR A 139 -13.85 -13.75 -1.40
CA TYR A 139 -12.63 -14.38 -0.88
C TYR A 139 -12.14 -13.67 0.37
N ASP A 140 -12.30 -14.36 1.49
CA ASP A 140 -11.97 -13.86 2.81
C ASP A 140 -10.47 -13.94 3.16
N LYS A 141 -9.68 -14.74 2.44
CA LYS A 141 -8.23 -14.99 2.69
C LYS A 141 -7.87 -15.32 4.16
N GLY A 142 -8.85 -15.67 5.00
CA GLY A 142 -8.67 -15.92 6.43
C GLY A 142 -8.79 -14.67 7.32
N TYR A 143 -9.27 -13.54 6.80
CA TYR A 143 -9.39 -12.25 7.49
C TYR A 143 -10.82 -11.94 8.00
N SER A 144 -11.76 -12.89 7.95
CA SER A 144 -13.16 -12.68 8.39
C SER A 144 -13.29 -12.39 9.87
N LYS A 145 -12.31 -12.84 10.66
CA LYS A 145 -12.27 -12.71 12.12
C LYS A 145 -11.38 -11.55 12.59
N LEU A 146 -11.01 -10.64 11.70
CA LEU A 146 -10.27 -9.44 12.08
C LEU A 146 -11.06 -8.66 13.15
N ARG A 147 -10.37 -8.33 14.23
CA ARG A 147 -10.92 -7.51 15.32
C ARG A 147 -10.54 -6.04 15.21
N LEU A 148 -9.52 -5.73 14.42
CA LEU A 148 -9.00 -4.38 14.20
C LEU A 148 -9.77 -3.68 13.08
N SER A 149 -9.98 -2.38 13.24
CA SER A 149 -10.44 -1.47 12.20
C SER A 149 -9.36 -1.23 11.13
N LEU A 150 -9.76 -0.59 10.03
CA LEU A 150 -8.83 -0.23 8.95
C LEU A 150 -7.77 0.77 9.44
N GLU A 151 -8.18 1.73 10.27
CA GLU A 151 -7.32 2.73 10.89
C GLU A 151 -6.32 2.09 11.87
N GLU A 152 -6.78 1.16 12.72
CA GLU A 152 -5.88 0.43 13.63
C GLU A 152 -4.88 -0.42 12.87
N LEU A 153 -5.28 -1.10 11.79
CA LEU A 153 -4.35 -1.83 10.92
C LEU A 153 -3.35 -0.89 10.25
N ALA A 154 -3.78 0.27 9.76
CA ALA A 154 -2.88 1.27 9.18
C ALA A 154 -1.85 1.76 10.21
N GLN A 155 -2.25 2.00 11.46
CA GLN A 155 -1.31 2.34 12.54
C GLN A 155 -0.30 1.22 12.78
N GLN A 156 -0.73 -0.04 12.83
CA GLN A 156 0.19 -1.18 12.99
C GLN A 156 1.15 -1.31 11.81
N VAL A 157 0.67 -1.13 10.57
CA VAL A 157 1.54 -1.11 9.37
C VAL A 157 2.59 0.00 9.46
N ILE A 158 2.24 1.17 10.00
CA ILE A 158 3.21 2.25 10.24
C ILE A 158 4.28 1.85 11.24
N VAL A 159 3.88 1.28 12.38
CA VAL A 159 4.81 0.80 13.41
C VAL A 159 5.73 -0.29 12.86
N ILE A 160 5.18 -1.29 12.17
CA ILE A 160 5.94 -2.40 11.59
C ILE A 160 6.88 -1.91 10.50
N GLY A 161 6.39 -1.12 9.54
CA GLY A 161 7.21 -0.60 8.45
C GLY A 161 8.35 0.29 8.94
N THR A 162 8.11 1.09 9.99
CA THR A 162 9.17 1.90 10.62
C THR A 162 10.18 1.01 11.35
N GLY A 163 9.72 -0.02 12.06
CA GLY A 163 10.60 -1.02 12.69
C GLY A 163 11.48 -1.75 11.68
N VAL A 164 10.91 -2.18 10.55
CA VAL A 164 11.64 -2.77 9.42
C VAL A 164 12.69 -1.80 8.87
N ALA A 165 12.32 -0.55 8.62
CA ALA A 165 13.25 0.45 8.09
C ALA A 165 14.39 0.74 9.07
N ASN A 166 14.12 0.80 10.37
CA ASN A 166 15.14 0.99 11.40
C ASN A 166 16.08 -0.22 11.52
N HIS A 167 15.54 -1.44 11.39
CA HIS A 167 16.32 -2.67 11.46
C HIS A 167 17.26 -2.82 10.26
N ILE A 168 16.78 -2.51 9.05
CA ILE A 168 17.58 -2.59 7.82
C ILE A 168 18.57 -1.40 7.74
N GLY A 169 18.16 -0.23 8.21
CA GLY A 169 18.83 1.03 7.99
C GLY A 169 18.51 1.64 6.63
N HIS A 170 19.03 2.84 6.40
CA HIS A 170 18.80 3.56 5.15
C HIS A 170 19.70 3.03 4.03
N ILE A 171 19.10 2.47 2.99
CA ILE A 171 19.77 1.99 1.78
C ILE A 171 19.09 2.62 0.57
N THR A 172 19.84 3.31 -0.28
CA THR A 172 19.35 3.83 -1.56
C THR A 172 19.70 2.88 -2.71
N PHE A 173 18.97 2.95 -3.81
CA PHE A 173 19.33 2.22 -5.03
C PHE A 173 20.72 2.62 -5.54
N LYS A 174 21.04 3.91 -5.48
CA LYS A 174 22.36 4.43 -5.87
C LYS A 174 23.48 3.84 -5.03
N SER A 175 23.32 3.82 -3.71
CA SER A 175 24.32 3.20 -2.82
C SER A 175 24.44 1.70 -3.03
N TYR A 176 23.32 1.01 -3.29
CA TYR A 176 23.31 -0.41 -3.61
C TYR A 176 24.12 -0.69 -4.89
N ILE A 177 23.83 0.00 -6.00
CA ILE A 177 24.56 -0.17 -7.28
C ILE A 177 26.07 0.07 -7.11
N ASN A 178 26.45 1.10 -6.35
CA ASN A 178 27.86 1.41 -6.08
C ASN A 178 28.57 0.36 -5.22
N SER A 179 27.83 -0.49 -4.51
CA SER A 179 28.37 -1.52 -3.61
C SER A 179 28.53 -2.90 -4.25
N LEU A 180 28.08 -3.07 -5.49
CA LEU A 180 28.11 -4.36 -6.18
C LEU A 180 29.55 -4.80 -6.49
N GLY A 181 29.97 -5.93 -5.91
CA GLY A 181 31.24 -6.60 -6.23
C GLY A 181 31.08 -7.74 -7.24
N GLU A 182 32.21 -8.22 -7.79
CA GLU A 182 32.28 -9.37 -8.70
C GLU A 182 32.71 -10.67 -7.97
N GLY A 183 32.19 -11.83 -8.43
CA GLY A 183 32.53 -13.17 -7.89
C GLY A 183 31.43 -13.83 -7.02
N GLU A 184 31.57 -15.12 -6.67
CA GLU A 184 30.50 -15.90 -5.99
C GLU A 184 30.21 -15.46 -4.55
N LYS A 185 31.23 -15.06 -3.78
CA LYS A 185 31.03 -14.49 -2.43
C LYS A 185 30.36 -13.11 -2.50
N ALA A 186 30.68 -12.33 -3.52
CA ALA A 186 30.01 -11.06 -3.79
C ALA A 186 28.55 -11.27 -4.21
N LYS A 187 28.24 -12.31 -5.01
CA LYS A 187 26.85 -12.66 -5.38
C LYS A 187 25.95 -12.88 -4.17
N LYS A 188 26.35 -13.72 -3.21
CA LYS A 188 25.55 -13.95 -1.98
C LYS A 188 25.34 -12.66 -1.17
N SER A 189 26.38 -11.83 -1.04
CA SER A 189 26.28 -10.53 -0.37
C SER A 189 25.40 -9.54 -1.12
N ASN A 190 25.42 -9.58 -2.46
CA ASN A 190 24.61 -8.73 -3.33
C ASN A 190 23.14 -9.16 -3.25
N ASP A 191 22.84 -10.46 -3.22
CA ASP A 191 21.48 -11.00 -3.08
C ASP A 191 20.87 -10.59 -1.73
N GLU A 192 21.64 -10.66 -0.64
CA GLU A 192 21.20 -10.22 0.67
C GLU A 192 20.94 -8.70 0.71
N ALA A 193 21.84 -7.90 0.15
CA ALA A 193 21.66 -6.46 0.04
C ALA A 193 20.46 -6.09 -0.84
N PHE A 194 20.23 -6.82 -1.93
CA PHE A 194 19.07 -6.63 -2.80
C PHE A 194 17.76 -6.99 -2.10
N ASN A 195 17.73 -8.10 -1.34
CA ASN A 195 16.56 -8.49 -0.56
C ASN A 195 16.22 -7.44 0.51
N ARG A 196 17.24 -6.92 1.21
CA ARG A 196 17.08 -5.80 2.16
C ARG A 196 16.51 -4.56 1.47
N LEU A 197 17.05 -4.18 0.31
CA LEU A 197 16.56 -3.06 -0.48
C LEU A 197 15.10 -3.26 -0.93
N CYS A 198 14.75 -4.46 -1.39
CA CYS A 198 13.38 -4.78 -1.81
C CYS A 198 12.40 -4.72 -0.63
N LEU A 199 12.77 -5.27 0.52
CA LEU A 199 11.93 -5.18 1.72
C LEU A 199 11.76 -3.74 2.19
N LEU A 200 12.84 -2.93 2.12
CA LEU A 200 12.79 -1.52 2.47
C LEU A 200 11.87 -0.74 1.52
N ARG A 201 11.95 -1.01 0.20
CA ARG A 201 11.03 -0.47 -0.80
C ARG A 201 9.58 -0.84 -0.47
N ASP A 202 9.30 -2.10 -0.20
CA ASP A 202 7.94 -2.57 0.10
C ASP A 202 7.42 -1.97 1.42
N ALA A 203 8.29 -1.80 2.42
CA ALA A 203 7.98 -1.08 3.66
C ALA A 203 7.56 0.37 3.38
N TYR A 204 8.36 1.15 2.65
CA TYR A 204 8.00 2.54 2.33
C TYR A 204 6.71 2.67 1.50
N SER A 205 6.46 1.74 0.58
CA SER A 205 5.18 1.66 -0.15
C SER A 205 3.99 1.48 0.81
N ASN A 206 4.10 0.55 1.74
CA ASN A 206 3.06 0.26 2.73
C ASN A 206 2.88 1.39 3.75
N LEU A 207 3.98 2.04 4.16
CA LEU A 207 3.96 3.23 5.02
C LEU A 207 3.20 4.39 4.35
N ALA A 208 3.46 4.65 3.07
CA ALA A 208 2.73 5.66 2.31
C ALA A 208 1.22 5.34 2.24
N LEU A 209 0.86 4.09 1.95
CA LEU A 209 -0.55 3.66 1.88
C LEU A 209 -1.27 3.78 3.24
N ALA A 210 -0.60 3.37 4.32
CA ALA A 210 -1.13 3.47 5.67
C ALA A 210 -1.28 4.92 6.13
N ALA A 211 -0.30 5.78 5.85
CA ALA A 211 -0.37 7.21 6.14
C ALA A 211 -1.54 7.89 5.40
N GLN A 212 -1.86 7.44 4.17
CA GLN A 212 -3.00 7.95 3.42
C GLN A 212 -4.33 7.57 4.07
N ILE A 213 -4.46 6.34 4.57
CA ILE A 213 -5.65 5.89 5.32
C ILE A 213 -5.86 6.76 6.56
N LEU A 214 -4.78 7.12 7.25
CA LEU A 214 -4.82 8.00 8.42
C LEU A 214 -4.95 9.50 8.06
N GLY A 215 -5.00 9.85 6.77
CA GLY A 215 -5.16 11.23 6.31
C GLY A 215 -3.92 12.13 6.46
N SER A 216 -2.73 11.55 6.72
CA SER A 216 -1.51 12.33 6.94
C SER A 216 -0.75 12.62 5.66
N LYS A 217 -1.13 13.69 4.96
CA LYS A 217 -0.56 14.06 3.65
C LYS A 217 0.97 14.13 3.64
N GLN A 218 1.57 14.84 4.60
CA GLN A 218 3.04 15.03 4.64
C GLN A 218 3.77 13.69 4.77
N LEU A 219 3.29 12.81 5.66
CA LEU A 219 3.89 11.48 5.83
C LEU A 219 3.78 10.65 4.55
N VAL A 220 2.66 10.74 3.83
CA VAL A 220 2.53 10.05 2.54
C VAL A 220 3.62 10.51 1.57
N LEU A 221 3.80 11.83 1.41
CA LEU A 221 4.82 12.38 0.51
C LEU A 221 6.25 11.99 0.93
N ASP A 222 6.53 12.02 2.24
CA ASP A 222 7.85 11.63 2.76
C ASP A 222 8.15 10.15 2.49
N TYR A 223 7.18 9.25 2.71
CA TYR A 223 7.35 7.82 2.43
C TYR A 223 7.41 7.51 0.93
N MET A 224 6.68 8.25 0.09
CA MET A 224 6.82 8.17 -1.37
C MET A 224 8.23 8.52 -1.82
N ARG A 225 8.85 9.54 -1.22
CA ARG A 225 10.23 9.92 -1.51
C ARG A 225 11.21 8.80 -1.15
N LEU A 226 11.08 8.25 0.06
CA LEU A 226 11.92 7.16 0.52
C LEU A 226 11.75 5.90 -0.35
N HIS A 227 10.53 5.59 -0.77
CA HIS A 227 10.26 4.53 -1.74
C HIS A 227 11.00 4.77 -3.07
N GLU A 228 10.93 5.99 -3.62
CA GLU A 228 11.63 6.33 -4.85
C GLU A 228 13.17 6.23 -4.72
N GLU A 229 13.74 6.65 -3.58
CA GLU A 229 15.17 6.53 -3.29
C GLU A 229 15.68 5.08 -3.27
N THR A 230 14.81 4.11 -2.95
CA THR A 230 15.11 2.67 -3.03
C THR A 230 15.02 2.08 -4.45
N GLY A 231 14.76 2.92 -5.46
CA GLY A 231 14.66 2.51 -6.86
C GLY A 231 13.26 2.04 -7.28
N GLY A 232 12.26 2.23 -6.42
CA GLY A 232 10.86 2.11 -6.80
C GLY A 232 10.36 3.31 -7.60
N SER A 233 9.27 3.17 -8.34
CA SER A 233 8.55 4.34 -8.88
C SER A 233 7.73 4.99 -7.77
N TYR A 234 7.62 6.31 -7.71
CA TYR A 234 6.72 6.98 -6.77
C TYR A 234 5.24 6.68 -7.04
N GLU A 235 4.92 6.06 -8.19
CA GLU A 235 3.59 5.55 -8.56
C GLU A 235 3.20 4.31 -7.74
N ILE A 236 2.93 4.50 -6.46
CA ILE A 236 2.48 3.43 -5.57
C ILE A 236 0.99 3.18 -5.82
N LYS A 237 0.64 1.95 -6.20
CA LYS A 237 -0.75 1.54 -6.45
C LYS A 237 -1.61 1.77 -5.21
N GLY A 238 -2.73 2.49 -5.38
CA GLY A 238 -3.69 2.78 -4.32
C GLY A 238 -3.44 4.09 -3.57
N ILE A 239 -2.39 4.84 -3.89
CA ILE A 239 -2.25 6.26 -3.56
C ILE A 239 -3.17 7.07 -4.48
N SER A 240 -3.80 8.12 -3.94
CA SER A 240 -4.74 8.97 -4.66
C SER A 240 -4.07 9.73 -5.80
N TYR A 241 -4.82 10.01 -6.86
CA TYR A 241 -4.32 10.80 -7.99
C TYR A 241 -3.84 12.18 -7.53
N GLU A 242 -4.57 12.81 -6.62
CA GLU A 242 -4.25 14.11 -6.05
C GLU A 242 -2.90 14.10 -5.34
N THR A 243 -2.61 13.08 -4.53
CA THR A 243 -1.32 12.94 -3.84
C THR A 243 -0.18 12.63 -4.79
N LEU A 244 -0.39 11.79 -5.82
CA LEU A 244 0.60 11.57 -6.88
C LEU A 244 0.96 12.88 -7.61
N ASN A 245 -0.06 13.69 -7.89
CA ASN A 245 0.10 14.98 -8.56
C ASN A 245 0.86 15.98 -7.67
N GLU A 246 0.51 16.06 -6.38
CA GLU A 246 1.20 16.87 -5.38
C GLU A 246 2.67 16.46 -5.24
N TYR A 247 2.96 15.16 -5.16
CA TYR A 247 4.34 14.66 -5.13
C TYR A 247 5.11 15.02 -6.40
N ALA A 248 4.52 14.86 -7.58
CA ALA A 248 5.17 15.22 -8.84
C ALA A 248 5.48 16.73 -8.93
N PHE A 249 4.57 17.59 -8.46
CA PHE A 249 4.83 19.03 -8.33
C PHE A 249 6.07 19.30 -7.46
N HIS A 250 6.16 18.67 -6.29
CA HIS A 250 7.31 18.79 -5.40
C HIS A 250 8.61 18.25 -6.03
N LYS A 251 8.57 17.03 -6.58
CA LYS A 251 9.73 16.36 -7.21
C LYS A 251 10.33 17.19 -8.34
N HIS A 252 9.49 17.84 -9.13
CA HIS A 252 9.92 18.64 -10.29
C HIS A 252 10.10 20.13 -9.98
N GLY A 253 9.96 20.55 -8.72
CA GLY A 253 10.18 21.93 -8.28
C GLY A 253 9.19 22.90 -8.91
N MET A 254 7.92 22.52 -8.99
CA MET A 254 6.87 23.29 -9.64
C MET A 254 5.83 23.75 -8.63
N ASP A 255 5.80 25.05 -8.35
CA ASP A 255 4.84 25.64 -7.41
C ASP A 255 3.41 25.78 -8.00
N THR A 256 3.24 25.63 -9.32
CA THR A 256 1.95 25.66 -10.04
C THR A 256 2.04 24.90 -11.37
N ALA A 257 0.88 24.52 -11.94
CA ALA A 257 0.74 23.92 -13.28
C ALA A 257 1.41 24.81 -14.35
N SER A 258 2.66 24.49 -14.71
CA SER A 258 3.46 25.33 -15.60
C SER A 258 3.04 25.15 -17.06
N THR A 259 2.40 26.18 -17.62
CA THR A 259 2.04 26.37 -19.04
C THR A 259 3.26 26.54 -19.99
N GLY A 260 4.44 26.05 -19.61
CA GLY A 260 5.73 26.25 -20.28
C GLY A 260 6.35 24.99 -20.89
N ASN A 261 7.66 25.08 -21.18
CA ASN A 261 8.47 24.00 -21.77
C ASN A 261 8.69 22.85 -20.79
N ILE A 262 8.68 21.61 -21.31
CA ILE A 262 8.92 20.39 -20.53
C ILE A 262 10.35 20.39 -19.95
N PRO A 263 10.53 20.19 -18.63
CA PRO A 263 11.84 20.06 -18.00
C PRO A 263 12.67 18.95 -18.64
N LYS A 264 14.00 19.12 -18.70
CA LYS A 264 14.90 18.08 -19.24
C LYS A 264 14.74 16.74 -18.51
N SER A 265 14.44 16.77 -17.21
CA SER A 265 14.18 15.59 -16.37
C SER A 265 12.88 14.86 -16.70
N MET A 266 11.99 15.43 -17.51
CA MET A 266 10.69 14.88 -17.95
C MET A 266 10.65 14.60 -19.47
N LYS A 267 11.80 14.70 -20.15
CA LYS A 267 11.90 14.28 -21.55
C LYS A 267 11.74 12.76 -21.62
N TYR A 268 10.97 12.31 -22.62
CA TYR A 268 10.63 10.89 -22.83
C TYR A 268 11.85 10.01 -22.63
N ASP A 269 11.81 9.14 -21.63
CA ASP A 269 12.64 7.96 -21.62
C ASP A 269 11.78 6.83 -22.20
N MET A 270 12.05 6.47 -23.44
CA MET A 270 11.34 5.38 -24.12
C MET A 270 11.65 4.01 -23.49
N PHE A 271 12.33 3.95 -22.36
CA PHE A 271 12.67 2.72 -21.63
C PHE A 271 12.23 2.73 -20.15
N SER A 272 11.57 3.78 -19.65
CA SER A 272 11.13 3.83 -18.26
C SER A 272 9.91 2.92 -18.01
N SER A 273 10.16 1.83 -17.27
CA SER A 273 9.22 0.83 -16.73
C SER A 273 8.39 0.02 -17.76
N PRO A 274 8.79 -1.24 -18.05
CA PRO A 274 7.99 -2.20 -18.82
C PRO A 274 6.59 -2.44 -18.25
N LEU A 275 6.41 -2.37 -16.93
CA LEU A 275 5.13 -2.67 -16.26
C LEU A 275 4.08 -1.56 -16.44
N ASN A 276 4.48 -0.28 -16.44
CA ASN A 276 3.56 0.84 -16.72
C ASN A 276 3.18 0.91 -18.21
N ARG A 277 4.10 0.52 -19.08
CA ARG A 277 3.80 0.34 -20.51
C ARG A 277 2.79 -0.76 -20.80
N ILE A 278 2.81 -1.84 -20.02
CA ILE A 278 1.93 -2.99 -20.20
C ILE A 278 0.49 -2.73 -19.73
N ILE A 279 0.21 -1.68 -18.95
CA ILE A 279 -1.17 -1.41 -18.47
C ILE A 279 -1.73 -0.08 -19.03
N PHE A 280 -0.93 0.99 -19.16
CA PHE A 280 -1.38 2.31 -19.66
C PHE A 280 -0.63 2.83 -20.88
N GLY A 281 0.53 2.27 -21.24
CA GLY A 281 1.40 2.88 -22.23
C GLY A 281 2.00 4.24 -21.82
N LEU A 282 1.69 4.76 -20.63
CA LEU A 282 2.16 6.03 -20.06
C LEU A 282 2.41 5.87 -18.56
N SER A 283 3.55 6.36 -18.08
CA SER A 283 3.81 6.57 -16.64
C SER A 283 3.00 7.76 -16.10
N PHE A 284 2.91 7.92 -14.77
CA PHE A 284 2.38 9.14 -14.17
C PHE A 284 3.22 10.35 -14.57
N ASP A 285 4.54 10.22 -14.71
CA ASP A 285 5.39 11.31 -15.24
C ASP A 285 4.95 11.72 -16.65
N ASP A 286 4.65 10.75 -17.53
CA ASP A 286 4.12 11.02 -18.86
C ASP A 286 2.72 11.67 -18.80
N PHE A 287 1.87 11.20 -17.90
CA PHE A 287 0.53 11.76 -17.69
C PHE A 287 0.57 13.19 -17.13
N PHE A 288 1.35 13.42 -16.09
CA PHE A 288 1.61 14.72 -15.48
C PHE A 288 2.17 15.69 -16.53
N ARG A 289 3.09 15.20 -17.37
CA ARG A 289 3.60 15.96 -18.50
C ARG A 289 2.48 16.39 -19.46
N LEU A 290 1.62 15.44 -19.85
CA LEU A 290 0.49 15.72 -20.74
C LEU A 290 -0.53 16.67 -20.11
N GLU A 291 -0.79 16.60 -18.80
CA GLU A 291 -1.76 17.47 -18.15
C GLU A 291 -1.23 18.90 -18.04
N HIS A 292 0.01 19.07 -17.56
CA HIS A 292 0.51 20.37 -17.13
C HIS A 292 1.32 21.14 -18.17
N PHE A 293 1.94 20.47 -19.15
CA PHE A 293 2.79 21.14 -20.14
C PHE A 293 2.14 21.20 -21.51
N LYS A 294 2.44 22.24 -22.29
CA LYS A 294 2.15 22.24 -23.73
C LYS A 294 3.30 21.53 -24.45
N GLU A 295 2.99 20.55 -25.30
CA GLU A 295 3.94 20.15 -26.35
C GLU A 295 4.02 21.31 -27.34
N VAL A 296 4.92 22.25 -27.09
CA VAL A 296 5.27 23.27 -28.08
C VAL A 296 6.45 22.68 -28.85
N ASP A 297 6.17 22.19 -30.06
CA ASP A 297 7.27 22.02 -31.01
C ASP A 297 7.78 23.40 -31.40
N ASP A 298 9.10 23.55 -31.38
CA ASP A 298 9.76 24.65 -32.07
C ASP A 298 9.62 24.39 -33.58
N LEU A 299 8.52 24.85 -34.20
CA LEU A 299 8.18 24.64 -35.61
C LEU A 299 9.28 25.15 -36.57
N ALA A 300 10.22 25.95 -36.08
CA ALA A 300 11.38 26.44 -36.81
C ALA A 300 12.53 25.42 -36.92
N LYS A 301 12.49 24.32 -36.17
CA LYS A 301 13.49 23.26 -36.25
C LYS A 301 12.86 22.04 -36.92
N GLU A 302 13.35 21.71 -38.11
CA GLU A 302 13.09 20.40 -38.70
C GLU A 302 13.37 19.33 -37.63
N PRO A 303 12.43 18.41 -37.38
CA PRO A 303 12.71 17.29 -36.50
C PRO A 303 13.89 16.54 -37.08
N LYS A 304 14.96 16.39 -36.30
CA LYS A 304 16.03 15.46 -36.65
C LYS A 304 15.37 14.10 -36.83
N GLU A 305 15.52 13.52 -38.02
CA GLU A 305 14.90 12.28 -38.48
C GLU A 305 14.84 11.21 -37.38
N GLU A 306 13.74 11.18 -36.64
CA GLU A 306 13.34 10.00 -35.89
C GLU A 306 12.58 9.11 -36.87
N THR A 307 13.25 8.03 -37.28
CA THR A 307 12.76 6.86 -38.02
C THR A 307 11.44 7.06 -38.77
N SER A 308 11.55 7.19 -40.09
CA SER A 308 10.47 7.25 -41.08
C SER A 308 9.58 6.00 -41.10
N VAL A 309 8.83 5.78 -40.02
CA VAL A 309 7.58 5.04 -40.11
C VAL A 309 6.64 5.93 -40.89
N LYS A 310 6.17 5.50 -42.07
CA LYS A 310 5.10 6.19 -42.81
C LYS A 310 3.88 6.27 -41.90
N VAL A 311 3.73 7.38 -41.19
CA VAL A 311 2.55 7.66 -40.37
C VAL A 311 1.38 7.80 -41.33
N GLN A 312 0.40 6.89 -41.23
CA GLN A 312 -0.82 7.00 -42.01
C GLN A 312 -1.53 8.33 -41.67
N PRO A 313 -2.14 9.01 -42.64
CA PRO A 313 -2.88 10.24 -42.36
C PRO A 313 -4.03 9.99 -41.39
N ALA A 314 -4.38 10.99 -40.58
CA ALA A 314 -5.54 10.92 -39.69
C ALA A 314 -6.84 10.70 -40.48
N SER A 315 -7.65 9.75 -40.03
CA SER A 315 -8.97 9.44 -40.59
C SER A 315 -10.09 10.06 -39.74
N ASP A 316 -11.32 10.16 -40.28
CA ASP A 316 -12.49 10.61 -39.51
C ASP A 316 -12.75 9.74 -38.27
N ALA A 317 -12.40 8.45 -38.34
CA ALA A 317 -12.45 7.54 -37.19
C ALA A 317 -11.46 7.95 -36.09
N ASP A 318 -10.28 8.47 -36.45
CA ASP A 318 -9.33 8.99 -35.48
C ASP A 318 -9.88 10.22 -34.75
N PHE A 319 -10.49 11.17 -35.47
CA PHE A 319 -11.13 12.33 -34.84
C PHE A 319 -12.34 11.92 -33.99
N ALA A 320 -13.13 10.95 -34.44
CA ALA A 320 -14.27 10.42 -33.70
C ALA A 320 -13.87 9.80 -32.35
N LEU A 321 -12.68 9.19 -32.23
CA LEU A 321 -12.17 8.66 -30.95
C LEU A 321 -12.10 9.73 -29.86
N PHE A 322 -11.86 10.99 -30.21
CA PHE A 322 -11.78 12.10 -29.27
C PHE A 322 -13.08 12.93 -29.19
N GLY A 323 -14.12 12.53 -29.93
CA GLY A 323 -15.37 13.28 -30.03
C GLY A 323 -15.20 14.66 -30.66
N ILE A 324 -14.25 14.80 -31.58
CA ILE A 324 -13.94 16.03 -32.34
C ILE A 324 -14.06 15.75 -33.85
N ASN A 325 -13.91 16.78 -34.67
CA ASN A 325 -13.78 16.63 -36.13
C ASN A 325 -12.56 17.38 -36.67
N ASN A 326 -12.29 17.24 -37.97
CA ASN A 326 -11.13 17.82 -38.64
C ASN A 326 -11.12 19.38 -38.72
N LYS A 327 -12.21 20.05 -38.32
CA LYS A 327 -12.31 21.52 -38.25
C LYS A 327 -11.96 22.08 -36.88
N ASN A 328 -12.01 21.27 -35.82
CA ASN A 328 -11.55 21.67 -34.50
C ASN A 328 -10.06 22.07 -34.59
N ASN A 329 -9.57 22.94 -33.72
CA ASN A 329 -8.14 23.26 -33.71
C ASN A 329 -7.37 22.20 -32.91
N TRP A 330 -6.05 22.17 -33.08
CA TRP A 330 -5.15 21.26 -32.35
C TRP A 330 -5.32 21.36 -30.82
N GLU A 331 -5.56 22.58 -30.32
CA GLU A 331 -5.70 22.84 -28.88
C GLU A 331 -6.90 22.11 -28.28
N GLU A 332 -8.03 22.09 -29.00
CA GLU A 332 -9.23 21.37 -28.60
C GLU A 332 -9.04 19.85 -28.65
N ALA A 333 -8.39 19.34 -29.70
CA ALA A 333 -8.04 17.92 -29.83
C ALA A 333 -7.13 17.47 -28.67
N SER A 334 -6.09 18.26 -28.38
CA SER A 334 -5.17 18.03 -27.27
C SER A 334 -5.89 18.04 -25.92
N LYS A 335 -6.78 19.00 -25.68
CA LYS A 335 -7.55 19.08 -24.43
C LYS A 335 -8.45 17.85 -24.22
N LYS A 336 -9.10 17.37 -25.28
CA LYS A 336 -9.93 16.15 -25.24
C LYS A 336 -9.10 14.90 -24.94
N TYR A 337 -7.96 14.74 -25.61
CA TYR A 337 -7.03 13.64 -25.32
C TYR A 337 -6.57 13.64 -23.85
N ARG A 338 -6.09 14.77 -23.33
CA ARG A 338 -5.67 14.90 -21.92
C ARG A 338 -6.77 14.49 -20.94
N SER A 339 -8.00 14.97 -21.17
CA SER A 339 -9.15 14.63 -20.32
C SER A 339 -9.50 13.14 -20.36
N LEU A 340 -9.42 12.49 -21.53
CA LEU A 340 -9.70 11.06 -21.68
C LEU A 340 -8.61 10.20 -21.02
N MET A 341 -7.34 10.57 -21.19
CA MET A 341 -6.23 9.89 -20.54
C MET A 341 -6.30 10.03 -19.01
N LYS A 342 -6.75 11.19 -18.50
CA LYS A 342 -6.96 11.40 -17.05
C LYS A 342 -7.99 10.45 -16.49
N ALA A 343 -9.15 10.36 -17.15
CA ALA A 343 -10.23 9.48 -16.72
C ALA A 343 -9.80 8.01 -16.75
N ARG A 344 -9.08 7.58 -17.80
CA ARG A 344 -8.55 6.19 -17.91
C ARG A 344 -7.50 5.91 -16.84
N TYR A 345 -6.55 6.82 -16.63
CA TYR A 345 -5.50 6.68 -15.62
C TYR A 345 -6.11 6.55 -14.22
N ILE A 346 -7.00 7.48 -13.84
CA ILE A 346 -7.70 7.44 -12.54
C ILE A 346 -8.47 6.14 -12.41
N ALA A 347 -9.24 5.73 -13.42
CA ALA A 347 -10.06 4.53 -13.35
C ALA A 347 -9.24 3.27 -13.05
N VAL A 348 -8.01 3.16 -13.56
CA VAL A 348 -7.20 1.98 -13.30
C VAL A 348 -6.29 2.13 -12.08
N PHE A 349 -5.68 3.28 -11.84
CA PHE A 349 -4.90 3.47 -10.62
C PHE A 349 -5.77 3.37 -9.36
N SER A 350 -7.06 3.72 -9.48
CA SER A 350 -8.05 3.58 -8.40
C SER A 350 -8.72 2.20 -8.35
N SER A 351 -8.55 1.36 -9.38
CA SER A 351 -9.15 0.02 -9.44
C SER A 351 -8.13 -1.07 -9.18
N SER A 352 -8.44 -1.95 -8.23
CA SER A 352 -7.60 -3.12 -7.93
C SER A 352 -7.72 -4.24 -8.98
N SER A 353 -8.78 -4.25 -9.81
CA SER A 353 -9.15 -5.35 -10.72
C SER A 353 -9.23 -4.99 -12.21
N LEU A 354 -9.12 -3.72 -12.60
CA LEU A 354 -9.08 -3.34 -14.02
C LEU A 354 -7.68 -3.59 -14.60
N HIS A 355 -7.47 -4.80 -15.10
CA HIS A 355 -6.52 -5.06 -16.18
C HIS A 355 -7.32 -5.16 -17.47
N GLN A 356 -7.61 -4.03 -18.12
CA GLN A 356 -8.27 -4.05 -19.41
C GLN A 356 -7.58 -3.17 -20.46
N ASN A 357 -7.17 -3.87 -21.52
CA ASN A 357 -6.97 -3.45 -22.91
C ASN A 357 -5.83 -2.46 -23.24
N THR A 358 -4.62 -3.01 -23.35
CA THR A 358 -3.45 -2.37 -23.98
C THR A 358 -3.67 -1.95 -25.42
N GLY A 359 -4.52 -2.65 -26.17
CA GLY A 359 -4.80 -2.36 -27.57
C GLY A 359 -5.58 -1.07 -27.80
N GLU A 360 -6.46 -0.67 -26.87
CA GLU A 360 -7.22 0.57 -27.02
C GLU A 360 -6.35 1.80 -26.78
N VAL A 361 -5.54 1.79 -25.72
CA VAL A 361 -4.69 2.95 -25.40
C VAL A 361 -3.65 3.18 -26.48
N GLN A 362 -3.07 2.11 -27.03
CA GLN A 362 -2.18 2.22 -28.19
C GLN A 362 -2.92 2.83 -29.39
N ARG A 363 -4.14 2.37 -29.69
CA ARG A 363 -4.97 2.97 -30.76
C ARG A 363 -5.25 4.45 -30.51
N PHE A 364 -5.51 4.87 -29.27
CA PHE A 364 -5.70 6.27 -28.89
C PHE A 364 -4.42 7.10 -29.11
N ASN A 365 -3.26 6.59 -28.67
CA ASN A 365 -1.97 7.27 -28.85
C ASN A 365 -1.60 7.41 -30.33
N ASP A 366 -1.82 6.34 -31.11
CA ASP A 366 -1.55 6.34 -32.55
C ASP A 366 -2.48 7.33 -33.27
N ALA A 367 -3.78 7.35 -32.92
CA ALA A 367 -4.75 8.29 -33.47
C ALA A 367 -4.38 9.75 -33.12
N PHE A 368 -3.96 10.01 -31.88
CA PHE A 368 -3.49 11.33 -31.46
C PHE A 368 -2.26 11.78 -32.25
N GLY A 369 -1.29 10.88 -32.45
CA GLY A 369 -0.10 11.13 -33.28
C GLY A 369 -0.46 11.48 -34.72
N ARG A 370 -1.40 10.76 -35.33
CA ARG A 370 -1.90 11.06 -36.68
C ARG A 370 -2.60 12.41 -36.75
N ILE A 371 -3.46 12.73 -35.79
CA ILE A 371 -4.18 14.02 -35.72
C ILE A 371 -3.20 15.18 -35.57
N ARG A 372 -2.15 15.02 -34.74
CA ARG A 372 -1.08 16.00 -34.59
C ARG A 372 -0.42 16.31 -35.92
N GLU A 373 -0.04 15.26 -36.65
CA GLU A 373 0.63 15.38 -37.93
C GLU A 373 -0.27 16.06 -38.98
N PHE A 374 -1.57 15.76 -38.98
CA PHE A 374 -2.56 16.44 -39.83
C PHE A 374 -2.57 17.96 -39.61
N TYR A 375 -2.63 18.44 -38.36
CA TYR A 375 -2.66 19.87 -38.07
C TYR A 375 -1.32 20.57 -38.36
N LYS A 376 -0.19 19.89 -38.17
CA LYS A 376 1.13 20.40 -38.56
C LYS A 376 1.18 20.64 -40.07
N GLN A 377 0.77 19.66 -40.86
CA GLN A 377 0.76 19.78 -42.32
C GLN A 377 -0.18 20.90 -42.80
N LYS A 378 -1.35 21.02 -42.19
CA LYS A 378 -2.30 22.11 -42.49
C LYS A 378 -1.70 23.49 -42.21
N ALA A 379 -1.05 23.67 -41.05
CA ALA A 379 -0.40 24.93 -40.71
C ALA A 379 0.75 25.27 -41.67
N LEU A 380 1.54 24.28 -42.08
CA LEU A 380 2.62 24.47 -43.08
C LEU A 380 2.07 24.83 -44.47
N GLN A 381 0.91 24.29 -44.86
CA GLN A 381 0.26 24.66 -46.12
C GLN A 381 -0.27 26.10 -46.10
N GLU A 382 -0.89 26.52 -44.99
CA GLU A 382 -1.37 27.88 -44.80
C GLU A 382 -0.21 28.89 -44.82
N GLN A 383 0.95 28.56 -44.23
CA GLN A 383 2.16 29.40 -44.29
C GLN A 383 2.79 29.51 -45.69
N LYS A 384 2.68 28.47 -46.53
CA LYS A 384 3.16 28.51 -47.92
C LYS A 384 2.21 29.24 -48.88
N SER A 385 0.96 29.45 -48.44
CA SER A 385 -0.10 30.09 -49.22
C SER A 385 -0.33 31.57 -48.84
N ALA A 386 0.33 32.03 -47.78
CA ALA A 386 0.40 33.42 -47.33
C ALA A 386 1.74 34.03 -47.79
#